data_AF-A0A7F8R9C9-F1
#
_entry.id   AF-A0A7F8R9C9-F1
#
_cell.length_a   1.000
_cell.length_b   1.000
_cell.length_c   1.000
_cell.angle_alpha   90.00
_cell.angle_beta   90.00
_cell.angle_gamma   90.00
#
_symmetry.space_group_name_H-M   'P 1'
#
loop_
_entity.id
_entity.type
_entity.pdbx_description
1 polymer ?
#
loop_
_entity_poly.entity_id
_entity_poly.type
_entity_poly.pdbx_seq_one_letter_code
_entity_poly.pdbx_strand_id
1 'polypeptide(L)'
;MEALRDATRRRAFALVSQAYTSIIADDFAAFVGLPVEEAVKGILEQGWQADSTTRMVMPKKPVAGALDVSFNRFIPLSEPAPVPPIPNEQQLARLTDYVAFLEN
;
A
#
# COMPACT_ATOMS: atom_id res chain seq x y z
N MET A 1 0.89 21.53 18.05
CA MET A 1 0.16 20.29 18.35
C MET A 1 -0.58 19.72 17.13
N GLU A 2 -1.02 20.55 16.19
CA GLU A 2 -1.79 20.08 15.01
C GLU A 2 -1.00 19.13 14.08
N ALA A 3 0.26 19.46 13.77
CA ALA A 3 1.10 18.65 12.89
C ALA A 3 1.27 17.19 13.38
N LEU A 4 1.25 16.96 14.70
CA LEU A 4 1.32 15.63 15.28
C LEU A 4 0.02 14.84 15.05
N ARG A 5 -1.13 15.50 15.21
CA ARG A 5 -2.43 14.89 14.93
C ARG A 5 -2.52 14.44 13.47
N ASP A 6 -2.06 15.29 12.56
CA ASP A 6 -2.05 14.97 11.13
C ASP A 6 -1.07 13.85 10.79
N ALA A 7 0.10 13.81 11.44
CA ALA A 7 1.03 12.69 11.28
C ALA A 7 0.44 11.36 11.75
N THR A 8 -0.22 11.35 12.92
CA THR A 8 -0.91 10.17 13.45
C THR A 8 -2.05 9.72 12.55
N ARG A 9 -2.84 10.66 12.03
CA ARG A 9 -3.95 10.39 11.10
C ARG A 9 -3.45 9.74 9.82
N ARG A 10 -2.42 10.31 9.19
CA ARG A 10 -1.78 9.75 7.98
C ARG A 10 -1.23 8.35 8.24
N ARG A 11 -0.62 8.13 9.40
CA ARG A 11 -0.11 6.81 9.81
C ARG A 11 -1.24 5.79 9.97
N ALA A 12 -2.33 6.14 10.66
CA ALA A 12 -3.50 5.27 10.83
C ALA A 12 -4.10 4.88 9.47
N PHE A 13 -4.25 5.84 8.56
CA PHE A 13 -4.72 5.60 7.21
C PHE A 13 -3.85 4.59 6.45
N ALA A 14 -2.52 4.80 6.45
CA ALA A 14 -1.58 3.90 5.78
C ALA A 14 -1.64 2.47 6.34
N LEU A 15 -1.70 2.32 7.66
CA LEU A 15 -1.78 1.01 8.30
C LEU A 15 -3.08 0.28 7.96
N VAL A 16 -4.22 0.96 7.98
CA VAL A 16 -5.51 0.37 7.63
C VAL A 16 -5.50 -0.12 6.18
N SER A 17 -4.92 0.66 5.26
CA SER A 17 -4.80 0.30 3.84
C SER A 17 -3.97 -0.97 3.58
N GLN A 18 -3.08 -1.31 4.50
CA GLN A 18 -2.14 -2.44 4.37
C GLN A 18 -2.62 -3.69 5.12
N ALA A 19 -3.26 -3.50 6.27
CA ALA A 19 -3.62 -4.59 7.17
C ALA A 19 -5.04 -5.14 6.96
N TYR A 20 -5.95 -4.33 6.43
CA TYR A 20 -7.36 -4.71 6.28
C TYR A 20 -7.76 -4.77 4.81
N THR A 21 -8.42 -5.87 4.45
CA THR A 21 -9.16 -6.01 3.18
C THR A 21 -10.57 -5.44 3.28
N SER A 22 -11.12 -5.40 4.50
CA SER A 22 -12.40 -4.81 4.86
C SER A 22 -12.39 -4.47 6.36
N ILE A 23 -12.98 -3.33 6.74
CA ILE A 23 -13.06 -2.86 8.13
C ILE A 23 -14.39 -2.12 8.37
N ILE A 24 -14.92 -2.17 9.59
CA ILE A 24 -16.12 -1.41 9.96
C ILE A 24 -15.81 0.10 9.92
N ALA A 25 -16.72 0.89 9.35
CA ALA A 25 -16.56 2.34 9.22
C ALA A 25 -16.39 3.04 10.58
N ASP A 26 -17.09 2.55 11.61
CA ASP A 26 -17.01 3.06 12.98
C ASP A 26 -15.60 2.86 13.58
N ASP A 27 -15.01 1.68 13.41
CA ASP A 27 -13.64 1.38 13.88
C ASP A 27 -12.60 2.20 13.12
N PHE A 28 -12.77 2.33 11.80
CA PHE A 28 -11.90 3.17 11.00
C PHE A 28 -11.93 4.63 11.47
N ALA A 29 -13.12 5.18 11.71
CA ALA A 29 -13.32 6.53 12.21
C ALA A 29 -12.63 6.74 13.57
N ALA A 30 -12.71 5.74 14.46
CA ALA A 30 -12.01 5.75 15.74
C ALA A 30 -10.48 5.78 15.59
N PHE A 31 -9.91 5.09 14.60
CA PHE A 31 -8.46 5.11 14.34
C PHE A 31 -7.94 6.44 13.78
N VAL A 32 -8.71 7.09 12.91
CA VAL A 32 -8.31 8.39 12.34
C VAL A 32 -8.70 9.57 13.21
N GLY A 33 -9.53 9.35 14.23
CA GLY A 33 -10.01 10.39 15.16
C GLY A 33 -10.95 11.40 14.48
N LEU A 34 -11.73 10.94 13.50
CA LEU A 34 -12.74 11.73 12.79
C LEU A 34 -14.12 11.15 13.04
N PRO A 35 -15.21 11.95 12.91
CA PRO A 35 -16.54 11.38 12.84
C PRO A 35 -16.66 10.49 11.59
N VAL A 36 -17.55 9.50 11.66
CA VAL A 36 -17.73 8.48 10.63
C VAL A 36 -18.01 9.10 9.26
N GLU A 37 -18.80 10.16 9.22
CA GLU A 37 -19.17 10.89 8.01
C GLU A 37 -17.95 11.51 7.30
N GLU A 38 -17.07 12.17 8.06
CA GLU A 38 -15.85 12.78 7.53
C GLU A 38 -14.82 11.71 7.13
N ALA A 39 -14.73 10.65 7.92
CA ALA A 39 -13.84 9.52 7.63
C ALA A 39 -14.25 8.83 6.31
N VAL A 40 -15.55 8.55 6.13
CA VAL A 40 -16.10 7.93 4.91
C VAL A 40 -15.93 8.86 3.70
N LYS A 41 -16.11 10.18 3.87
CA LYS A 41 -15.84 11.14 2.80
C LYS A 41 -14.38 11.11 2.35
N GLY A 42 -13.44 11.14 3.31
CA GLY A 42 -12.01 11.15 3.01
C GLY A 42 -11.50 9.89 2.31
N ILE A 43 -12.07 8.72 2.61
CA ILE A 43 -11.68 7.46 1.93
C ILE A 43 -12.22 7.38 0.50
N LEU A 44 -13.40 7.94 0.23
CA LEU A 44 -13.99 7.98 -1.12
C LEU A 44 -13.16 8.87 -2.05
N GLU A 45 -12.67 10.01 -1.54
CA GLU A 45 -11.73 10.89 -2.26
C GLU A 45 -10.40 10.17 -2.59
N GLN A 46 -9.98 9.23 -1.74
CA GLN A 46 -8.79 8.40 -1.96
C GLN A 46 -9.08 7.11 -2.76
N GLY A 47 -10.29 6.97 -3.31
CA GLY A 47 -10.67 5.87 -4.19
C GLY A 47 -10.94 4.53 -3.51
N TRP A 48 -11.09 4.53 -2.18
CA TRP A 48 -11.57 3.36 -1.43
C TRP A 48 -13.06 3.17 -1.65
N GLN A 49 -13.56 1.98 -1.34
CA GLN A 49 -15.00 1.70 -1.43
C GLN A 49 -15.60 1.70 -0.04
N ALA A 50 -16.83 2.21 0.08
CA ALA A 50 -17.61 2.16 1.30
C ALA A 50 -19.00 1.63 0.97
N ASP A 51 -19.45 0.62 1.71
CA ASP A 51 -20.79 0.09 1.63
C ASP A 51 -21.63 0.65 2.78
N SER A 52 -22.61 1.48 2.44
CA SER A 52 -23.53 2.10 3.40
C SER A 52 -24.49 1.09 4.03
N THR A 53 -24.77 -0.04 3.37
CA THR A 53 -25.70 -1.06 3.86
C THR A 53 -25.08 -1.85 5.01
N THR A 54 -23.82 -2.27 4.84
CA THR A 54 -23.09 -3.05 5.83
C THR A 54 -22.22 -2.20 6.76
N ARG A 55 -22.09 -0.90 6.48
CA ARG A 55 -21.14 0.03 7.12
C ARG A 55 -19.70 -0.44 7.02
N MET A 56 -19.36 -1.17 5.96
CA MET A 56 -18.01 -1.66 5.72
C MET A 56 -17.26 -0.71 4.79
N VAL A 57 -15.99 -0.51 5.10
CA VAL A 57 -15.01 0.17 4.26
C VAL A 57 -14.08 -0.89 3.69
N MET A 58 -13.83 -0.82 2.39
CA MET A 58 -12.84 -1.66 1.70
C MET A 58 -11.65 -0.78 1.31
N PRO A 59 -10.57 -0.81 2.12
CA PRO A 59 -9.36 -0.06 1.83
C PRO A 59 -8.72 -0.54 0.53
N LYS A 60 -8.20 0.39 -0.27
CA LYS A 60 -7.32 0.04 -1.38
C LYS A 60 -5.88 0.22 -0.95
N LYS A 61 -5.10 -0.87 -1.05
CA LYS A 61 -3.66 -0.83 -0.89
C LYS A 61 -3.10 0.17 -1.91
N PRO A 62 -2.36 1.21 -1.49
CA PRO A 62 -1.67 2.07 -2.43
C PRO A 62 -0.72 1.20 -3.26
N VAL A 63 -0.71 1.42 -4.59
CA VAL A 63 0.14 0.68 -5.52
C VAL A 63 1.58 0.74 -4.99
N ALA A 64 2.18 -0.43 -4.77
CA ALA A 64 3.52 -0.56 -4.22
C ALA A 64 4.50 0.25 -5.08
N GLY A 65 4.93 1.39 -4.55
CA GLY A 65 5.74 2.37 -5.28
C GLY A 65 5.49 3.84 -4.90
N ALA A 66 4.35 4.18 -4.29
CA ALA A 66 3.97 5.59 -4.03
C ALA A 66 4.11 6.06 -2.56
N LEU A 67 4.41 5.18 -1.60
CA LEU A 67 4.67 5.58 -0.22
C LEU A 67 6.15 5.39 0.09
N ASP A 68 6.86 6.52 0.05
CA ASP A 68 8.20 6.76 0.59
C ASP A 68 8.42 5.96 1.88
N VAL A 69 9.54 5.23 1.87
CA VAL A 69 10.01 4.18 2.78
C VAL A 69 10.40 4.74 4.16
N SER A 70 9.89 5.91 4.56
CA SER A 70 10.48 6.68 5.65
C SER A 70 9.83 6.47 7.04
N PHE A 71 8.81 5.62 7.19
CA PHE A 71 8.15 5.40 8.50
C PHE A 71 8.25 3.99 9.10
N ASN A 72 8.75 2.99 8.36
CA ASN A 72 8.98 1.64 8.90
C ASN A 72 10.49 1.35 8.98
N ARG A 73 11.10 1.68 10.13
CA ARG A 73 12.40 1.13 10.57
C ARG A 73 12.29 -0.34 11.03
N PHE A 74 11.34 -1.09 10.50
CA PHE A 74 11.30 -2.54 10.54
C PHE A 74 10.77 -2.95 9.18
N ILE A 75 11.67 -3.41 8.32
CA ILE A 75 11.36 -3.93 7.00
C ILE A 75 11.06 -5.43 7.22
N PRO A 76 9.80 -5.89 7.22
CA PRO A 76 9.55 -7.30 7.02
C PRO A 76 9.86 -7.55 5.54
N LEU A 77 10.89 -8.36 5.29
CA LEU A 77 11.35 -8.93 4.02
C LEU A 77 10.56 -8.38 2.81
N SER A 78 11.05 -7.28 2.23
CA SER A 78 10.46 -6.65 1.04
C SER A 78 10.09 -7.73 0.03
N GLU A 79 8.81 -7.76 -0.38
CA GLU A 79 8.43 -8.45 -1.61
C GLU A 79 9.48 -8.07 -2.67
N PRO A 80 10.10 -9.05 -3.36
CA PRO A 80 11.09 -8.74 -4.37
C PRO A 80 10.44 -7.78 -5.34
N ALA A 81 11.11 -6.63 -5.56
CA ALA A 81 10.64 -5.61 -6.48
C ALA A 81 10.14 -6.30 -7.76
N PRO A 82 8.95 -5.94 -8.29
CA PRO A 82 8.43 -6.57 -9.48
C PRO A 82 9.50 -6.49 -10.55
N VAL A 83 10.03 -7.66 -10.93
CA VAL A 83 11.13 -7.73 -11.88
C VAL A 83 10.61 -7.08 -13.16
N PRO A 84 11.22 -6.00 -13.65
CA PRO A 84 10.77 -5.39 -14.89
C PRO A 84 10.75 -6.49 -15.95
N PRO A 85 9.66 -6.62 -16.74
CA PRO A 85 9.58 -7.65 -17.75
C PRO A 85 10.73 -7.41 -18.73
N ILE A 86 11.77 -8.23 -18.63
CA ILE A 86 12.95 -8.13 -19.47
C ILE A 86 12.45 -8.42 -20.89
N PRO A 87 12.61 -7.51 -21.86
CA PRO A 87 12.29 -7.78 -23.25
C PRO A 87 12.97 -9.07 -23.73
N ASN A 88 12.29 -9.85 -24.55
CA ASN A 88 12.74 -11.21 -24.95
C ASN A 88 14.19 -11.23 -25.48
N GLU A 89 14.62 -10.18 -26.19
CA GLU A 89 16.00 -10.04 -26.67
C GLU A 89 17.04 -9.93 -25.54
N GLN A 90 16.72 -9.20 -24.47
CA GLN A 90 17.59 -9.08 -23.30
C GLN A 90 17.62 -10.38 -22.49
N GLN A 91 16.54 -11.18 -22.50
CA GLN A 91 16.55 -12.51 -21.91
C GLN A 91 17.47 -13.45 -22.69
N LEU A 92 17.40 -13.42 -24.02
CA LEU A 92 18.29 -14.19 -24.90
C LEU A 92 19.76 -13.81 -24.71
N ALA A 93 20.08 -12.52 -24.64
CA ALA A 93 21.46 -12.07 -24.39
C ALA A 93 22.03 -12.63 -23.08
N ARG A 94 21.25 -12.59 -21.99
CA ARG A 94 21.66 -13.15 -20.69
C ARG A 94 21.84 -14.66 -20.72
N LEU A 95 20.99 -15.38 -21.45
CA LEU A 95 21.12 -16.82 -21.61
C LEU A 95 22.40 -17.16 -22.38
N THR A 96 22.72 -16.41 -23.43
CA THR A 96 23.96 -16.55 -24.20
C THR A 96 25.18 -16.31 -23.32
N ASP A 97 25.19 -15.22 -22.54
CA ASP A 97 26.30 -14.88 -21.63
C ASP A 97 26.49 -15.96 -20.56
N TYR A 98 25.40 -16.52 -20.04
CA TYR A 98 25.43 -17.58 -19.04
C TYR A 98 26.02 -18.88 -19.58
N VAL A 99 25.63 -19.29 -20.79
CA VAL A 99 26.20 -20.48 -21.46
C VAL A 99 27.69 -20.27 -21.70
N ALA A 100 28.09 -19.11 -22.25
CA ALA A 100 29.49 -18.79 -22.50
C ALA A 100 30.36 -18.75 -21.22
N PHE A 101 29.78 -18.37 -20.08
CA PHE A 101 30.45 -18.42 -18.78
C PHE A 101 30.65 -19.85 -18.26
N LEU A 102 29.71 -20.76 -18.51
CA LEU A 102 29.82 -22.16 -18.05
C LEU A 102 30.70 -23.03 -18.95
N GLU A 103 30.87 -22.66 -20.22
CA GLU A 103 31.66 -23.41 -21.20
C GLU A 103 33.17 -23.08 -21.18
N ASN A 104 33.61 -22.09 -20.38
CA ASN A 104 35.02 -21.77 -20.12
C ASN A 104 35.45 -22.17 -18.71
#